data_AF-A0A838SXP6-F1
#
_entry.id   AF-A0A838SXP6-F1
#
_cell.length_a   1.000
_cell.length_b   1.000
_cell.length_c   1.000
_cell.angle_alpha   90.00
_cell.angle_beta   90.00
_cell.angle_gamma   90.00
#
_symmetry.space_group_name_H-M   'P 1'
#
loop_
_entity.id
_entity.type
_entity.pdbx_description
1 polymer ?
#
loop_
_entity_poly.entity_id
_entity_poly.type
_entity_poly.pdbx_seq_one_letter_code
_entity_poly.pdbx_strand_id
1 'polypeptide(L)' 'MSDTADYSKHTDEELRAGIARVQEQEGRIAAEDSDAALDAAREQRDAMQAELDRRQS' A
#
# COMPACT_ATOMS: atom_id res chain seq x y z
N MET A 1 -4.75 -6.61 18.61
CA MET A 1 -5.14 -7.11 17.29
C MET A 1 -4.44 -6.22 16.30
N SER A 2 -3.44 -6.72 15.58
CA SER A 2 -2.83 -5.95 14.49
C SER A 2 -3.86 -6.01 13.36
N ASP A 3 -4.53 -4.89 13.07
CA ASP A 3 -5.37 -4.76 11.88
C ASP A 3 -4.45 -4.73 10.64
N THR A 4 -3.76 -5.83 10.38
CA THR A 4 -3.10 -6.04 9.10
C THR A 4 -4.22 -6.13 8.08
N ALA A 5 -4.33 -5.11 7.23
CA ALA A 5 -5.33 -5.06 6.18
C ALA A 5 -5.26 -6.35 5.34
N ASP A 6 -6.36 -7.09 5.30
CA ASP A 6 -6.46 -8.31 4.50
C ASP A 6 -6.65 -7.97 3.02
N TYR A 7 -5.54 -7.96 2.28
CA TYR A 7 -5.54 -7.69 0.84
C TYR A 7 -5.96 -8.89 -0.01
N SER A 8 -6.13 -10.08 0.58
CA SER A 8 -6.49 -11.31 -0.16
C SER A 8 -7.86 -11.23 -0.83
N LYS A 9 -8.73 -10.30 -0.39
CA LYS A 9 -10.08 -10.10 -0.94
C LYS A 9 -10.14 -9.18 -2.15
N HIS A 10 -9.09 -8.42 -2.42
CA HIS A 10 -9.04 -7.48 -3.54
C HIS A 10 -8.65 -8.21 -4.83
N THR A 11 -9.16 -7.78 -5.97
CA THR A 11 -8.69 -8.22 -7.30
C THR A 11 -7.32 -7.61 -7.64
N ASP A 12 -6.62 -8.16 -8.62
CA ASP A 12 -5.32 -7.64 -9.04
C ASP A 12 -5.42 -6.20 -9.57
N GLU A 13 -6.53 -5.85 -10.20
CA GLU A 13 -6.79 -4.48 -10.66
C GLU A 13 -7.00 -3.53 -9.47
N GLU A 14 -7.75 -3.95 -8.45
CA GLU A 14 -7.94 -3.17 -7.23
C GLU A 14 -6.63 -2.99 -6.45
N LEU A 15 -5.78 -4.01 -6.40
CA LEU A 15 -4.46 -3.93 -5.77
C LEU A 15 -3.55 -2.94 -6.52
N ARG A 16 -3.49 -3.02 -7.85
CA ARG A 16 -2.73 -2.06 -8.68
C ARG A 16 -3.23 -0.62 -8.52
N ALA A 17 -4.56 -0.44 -8.52
CA ALA A 17 -5.17 0.87 -8.29
C ALA A 17 -4.89 1.39 -6.87
N GLY A 18 -4.90 0.51 -5.86
CA GLY A 18 -4.54 0.81 -4.48
C GLY A 18 -3.08 1.28 -4.36
N ILE A 19 -2.15 0.53 -4.94
CA ILE A 19 -0.72 0.88 -4.97
C ILE A 19 -0.50 2.26 -5.60
N ALA A 20 -1.14 2.54 -6.74
CA ALA A 20 -1.03 3.83 -7.41
C ALA A 20 -1.55 4.99 -6.54
N ARG A 21 -2.67 4.79 -5.83
CA ARG A 21 -3.20 5.80 -4.90
C ARG A 21 -2.27 6.05 -3.72
N VAL A 22 -1.70 4.99 -3.14
CA VAL A 22 -0.78 5.11 -2.01
C VAL A 22 0.52 5.81 -2.44
N GLN A 23 1.05 5.53 -3.63
CA GLN A 23 2.20 6.25 -4.18
C GLN A 23 1.94 7.76 -4.34
N GLU A 24 0.74 8.14 -4.80
CA GLU A 24 0.36 9.55 -4.85
C GLU A 24 0.27 10.17 -3.44
N GLN A 25 -0.24 9.42 -2.47
CA GLN A 25 -0.34 9.84 -1.08
C GLN A 25 1.04 9.99 -0.42
N GLU A 26 1.99 9.07 -0.69
CA GLU A 26 3.38 9.18 -0.23
C GLU A 26 4.01 10.51 -0.64
N GLY A 27 3.80 10.95 -1.89
CA GLY A 27 4.32 12.23 -2.37
C GLY A 27 3.75 13.44 -1.64
N ARG A 28 2.47 13.38 -1.24
CA ARG A 28 1.83 14.44 -0.44
C ARG A 28 2.31 14.43 1.02
N ILE A 29 2.37 13.25 1.63
CA ILE A 29 2.83 13.08 3.03
C ILE A 29 4.29 13.50 3.17
N ALA A 30 5.15 13.14 2.21
CA ALA A 30 6.54 13.56 2.19
C ALA A 30 6.67 15.09 2.10
N ALA A 31 5.75 15.77 1.41
CA ALA A 31 5.73 17.24 1.38
C ALA A 31 5.27 17.88 2.69
N GLU A 32 4.61 17.12 3.57
CA GLU A 32 4.18 17.54 4.91
C GLU A 32 5.22 17.19 6.00
N ASP A 33 6.41 16.69 5.63
CA ASP A 33 7.50 16.26 6.53
C ASP A 33 7.05 15.29 7.64
N SER A 34 6.08 14.42 7.34
CA SER A 34 5.57 13.43 8.30
C SER A 34 6.12 12.03 8.04
N ASP A 35 7.30 11.76 8.59
CA ASP A 35 8.01 10.48 8.41
C ASP A 35 7.18 9.26 8.83
N ALA A 36 6.50 9.33 9.98
CA ALA A 36 5.69 8.22 10.48
C ALA A 36 4.50 7.89 9.56
N ALA A 37 3.88 8.91 8.95
CA ALA A 37 2.81 8.70 8.00
C ALA A 37 3.35 8.18 6.66
N LEU A 38 4.56 8.58 6.28
CA LEU A 38 5.21 8.11 5.06
C LEU A 38 5.59 6.63 5.17
N ASP A 39 6.10 6.23 6.33
CA ASP A 39 6.43 4.83 6.61
C ASP A 39 5.17 3.95 6.62
N ALA A 40 4.08 4.40 7.26
CA ALA A 40 2.81 3.68 7.23
C ALA A 40 2.24 3.54 5.80
N ALA A 41 2.35 4.58 4.97
CA ALA A 41 1.94 4.52 3.57
C ALA A 41 2.79 3.51 2.77
N ARG A 42 4.11 3.50 2.99
CA ARG A 42 5.01 2.53 2.34
C ARG A 42 4.70 1.10 2.77
N GLU A 43 4.48 0.84 4.05
CA GLU A 43 4.06 -0.47 4.55
C GLU A 43 2.75 -0.93 3.89
N GLN A 44 1.79 -0.02 3.72
CA GLN A 44 0.53 -0.30 3.03
C GLN A 44 0.75 -0.70 1.56
N ARG A 45 1.58 0.06 0.85
CA ARG A 45 1.93 -0.21 -0.54
C ARG A 45 2.61 -1.56 -0.70
N ASP A 46 3.60 -1.82 0.15
CA ASP A 46 4.41 -3.03 0.09
C ASP A 46 3.58 -4.28 0.40
N ALA A 47 2.60 -4.19 1.32
CA ALA A 47 1.64 -5.26 1.57
C ALA A 47 0.74 -5.58 0.36
N MET A 48 0.25 -4.55 -0.34
CA MET A 48 -0.52 -4.75 -1.58
C MET A 48 0.33 -5.35 -2.70
N GLN A 49 1.58 -4.92 -2.84
CA GLN A 49 2.51 -5.45 -3.84
C GLN A 49 2.86 -6.90 -3.53
N ALA A 50 3.10 -7.25 -2.27
CA ALA A 50 3.37 -8.62 -1.85
C ALA A 50 2.22 -9.57 -2.19
N GLU A 51 0.96 -9.14 -2.03
CA GLU A 51 -0.19 -9.96 -2.44
C GLU A 51 -0.29 -10.12 -3.98
N LEU A 52 0.04 -9.08 -4.75
CA LEU A 52 0.14 -9.20 -6.22
C LEU A 52 1.22 -10.21 -6.63
N ASP A 53 2.41 -10.10 -6.05
CA ASP A 53 3.54 -10.97 -6.37
C ASP A 53 3.22 -12.43 -6.00
N ARG A 54 2.57 -12.66 -4.85
CA ARG A 54 2.11 -13.98 -4.41
C ARG A 54 1.12 -14.64 -5.37
N ARG A 55 0.32 -13.85 -6.10
CA ARG A 55 -0.67 -14.38 -7.07
C ARG A 55 -0.07 -14.68 -8.44
N GLN A 56 1.06 -14.05 -8.75
CA GLN A 56 1.74 -14.18 -10.04
C GLN A 56 2.83 -15.27 -10.03
N SER A 57 3.20 -15.79 -8.86
CA SER A 57 4.10 -16.94 -8.66
C SER A 57 3.38 -18.28 -8.85
#